data_AF-A0A7X6QET3-F1
#
_entry.id   AF-A0A7X6QET3-F1
#
_cell.length_a   1.000
_cell.length_b   1.000
_cell.length_c   1.000
_cell.angle_alpha   90.00
_cell.angle_beta   90.00
_cell.angle_gamma   90.00
#
_symmetry.space_group_name_H-M   'P 1'
#
loop_
_entity.id
_entity.type
_entity.pdbx_description
1 polymer ?
#
loop_
_entity_poly.entity_id
_entity_poly.type
_entity_poly.pdbx_seq_one_letter_code
_entity_poly.pdbx_strand_id
1 'polypeptide(L)'
;AAGVSFHFNANPQFDPDELKKSYDYLILATGAWEQGRPPVEEGSGRVIDALDFLIGVKEEGSRDLGKRVAVIGAGDVAMDAARLAKRMPGDPEVTIVYRRTEMYAPASQDEFDAAMEEGVGWLELLAPVRYDGSKLVCERQKLGDFDDSGRRASRGTGEFETLEFDTVIGATGARVDKKLFTKIGMKTDRYGDPHLSSAMESSIDGLYVIGDCRRGPSTVVAAMGDAKKAALDILSKEGLDHDFVHARVPVDEAVILERRGELREEKQPPEEGQRCLICDQVCRICTEVCPNRANVALAIAGFANSEQIVHIDGMCNECGNCATFCPHAGKPYKDKLTVFWSEEDFDDSDNTGFLQLAEARYRIRDDRGRVFDVSQGELAARAGVQMAAVITAVAKDFTWLLNNEHKCNEH
;
A
#
# COMPACT_ATOMS: atom_id res chain seq x y z
N ALA A 1 -32.40 -16.05 5.61
CA ALA A 1 -31.22 -16.31 6.46
C ALA A 1 -30.33 -17.31 5.73
N ALA A 2 -29.05 -17.02 5.51
CA ALA A 2 -28.16 -17.79 4.65
C ALA A 2 -27.67 -19.14 5.24
N GLY A 3 -28.38 -19.71 6.21
CA GLY A 3 -28.01 -20.99 6.85
C GLY A 3 -26.81 -20.93 7.80
N VAL A 4 -26.22 -19.76 8.04
CA VAL A 4 -25.05 -19.61 8.94
C VAL A 4 -25.48 -19.71 10.42
N SER A 5 -24.75 -20.51 11.19
CA SER A 5 -24.92 -20.66 12.65
C SER A 5 -23.82 -19.90 13.39
N PHE A 6 -24.19 -19.09 14.38
CA PHE A 6 -23.24 -18.31 15.19
C PHE A 6 -23.14 -18.86 16.61
N HIS A 7 -21.92 -19.13 17.06
CA HIS A 7 -21.61 -19.57 18.42
C HIS A 7 -20.80 -18.48 19.14
N PHE A 8 -21.49 -17.63 19.92
CA PHE A 8 -20.85 -16.56 20.69
C PHE A 8 -20.21 -17.09 21.98
N ASN A 9 -19.24 -16.34 22.52
CA ASN A 9 -18.47 -16.72 23.71
C ASN A 9 -17.74 -18.06 23.58
N ALA A 10 -17.36 -18.43 22.35
CA ALA A 10 -16.53 -19.60 22.10
C ALA A 10 -15.13 -19.42 22.73
N ASN A 11 -14.53 -20.53 23.18
CA ASN A 11 -13.18 -20.51 23.74
C ASN A 11 -12.18 -20.10 22.64
N PRO A 12 -11.40 -19.02 22.82
CA PRO A 12 -10.39 -18.60 21.84
C PRO A 12 -9.24 -19.60 21.73
N GLN A 13 -9.08 -20.49 22.72
CA GLN A 13 -8.19 -21.64 22.61
C GLN A 13 -8.93 -22.79 21.94
N PHE A 14 -8.51 -23.08 20.71
CA PHE A 14 -9.04 -24.20 19.92
C PHE A 14 -7.90 -25.12 19.48
N ASP A 15 -8.24 -26.39 19.27
CA ASP A 15 -7.39 -27.37 18.61
C ASP A 15 -7.99 -27.66 17.22
N PRO A 16 -7.29 -27.32 16.12
CA PRO A 16 -7.76 -27.65 14.79
C PRO A 16 -8.06 -29.14 14.59
N ASP A 17 -7.29 -30.03 15.23
CA ASP A 17 -7.46 -31.48 15.07
C ASP A 17 -8.76 -31.98 15.72
N GLU A 18 -9.24 -31.31 16.78
CA GLU A 18 -10.55 -31.59 17.34
C GLU A 18 -11.68 -31.05 16.47
N LEU A 19 -11.56 -29.81 15.98
CA LEU A 19 -12.57 -29.22 15.10
C LEU A 19 -12.70 -29.99 13.78
N LYS A 20 -11.60 -30.50 13.24
CA LYS A 20 -11.58 -31.35 12.03
C LYS A 20 -12.35 -32.67 12.16
N LYS A 21 -12.67 -33.11 13.38
CA LYS A 21 -13.55 -34.29 13.58
C LYS A 21 -15.00 -33.98 13.23
N SER A 22 -15.39 -32.70 13.24
CA SER A 22 -16.77 -32.23 13.03
C SER A 22 -16.93 -31.37 11.78
N TYR A 23 -15.84 -30.85 11.23
CA TYR A 23 -15.82 -29.93 10.10
C TYR A 23 -14.74 -30.32 9.09
N ASP A 24 -15.08 -30.32 7.81
CA ASP A 24 -14.14 -30.67 6.73
C ASP A 24 -13.10 -29.56 6.49
N TYR A 25 -13.50 -28.29 6.70
CA TYR A 25 -12.67 -27.12 6.48
C TYR A 25 -12.74 -26.15 7.66
N LEU A 26 -11.63 -25.47 7.93
CA LEU A 26 -11.51 -24.44 8.96
C LEU A 26 -11.01 -23.14 8.34
N ILE A 27 -11.64 -22.02 8.73
CA ILE A 27 -11.21 -20.68 8.31
C ILE A 27 -10.85 -19.88 9.56
N LEU A 28 -9.58 -19.49 9.65
CA LEU A 28 -9.07 -18.65 10.71
C LEU A 28 -9.18 -17.17 10.30
N ALA A 29 -10.12 -16.48 10.94
CA ALA A 29 -10.44 -15.07 10.69
C ALA A 29 -10.50 -14.26 12.00
N THR A 30 -9.56 -14.51 12.91
CA THR A 30 -9.51 -13.89 14.25
C THR A 30 -9.08 -12.42 14.24
N GLY A 31 -8.64 -11.90 13.10
CA GLY A 31 -8.13 -10.54 12.98
C GLY A 31 -6.78 -10.32 13.67
N ALA A 32 -6.42 -9.05 13.83
CA ALA A 32 -5.22 -8.60 14.55
C ALA A 32 -5.66 -7.87 15.83
N TRP A 33 -5.53 -8.54 16.97
CA TRP A 33 -6.00 -8.06 18.27
C TRP A 33 -4.92 -8.06 19.37
N GLU A 34 -3.71 -8.55 19.09
CA GLU A 34 -2.61 -8.48 20.05
C GLU A 34 -2.21 -7.00 20.17
N GLN A 35 -2.00 -6.56 21.41
CA GLN A 35 -1.68 -5.16 21.69
C GLN A 35 -0.43 -4.72 20.92
N GLY A 36 -0.41 -3.44 20.59
CA GLY A 36 0.76 -2.80 20.02
C GLY A 36 1.96 -2.91 20.97
N ARG A 37 3.15 -2.57 20.48
CA ARG A 37 4.26 -2.37 21.43
C ARG A 37 3.89 -1.18 22.31
N PRO A 38 4.03 -1.30 23.65
CA PRO A 38 3.92 -0.14 24.52
C PRO A 38 4.79 0.99 23.97
N PRO A 39 4.29 2.24 23.94
CA PRO A 39 5.07 3.35 23.42
C PRO A 39 6.29 3.66 24.29
N VAL A 40 6.32 3.17 25.54
CA VAL A 40 7.35 3.38 26.56
C VAL A 40 7.42 2.16 27.48
N GLU A 41 8.61 1.84 28.02
CA GLU A 41 8.83 0.67 28.88
C GLU A 41 8.52 0.93 30.38
N GLU A 42 8.51 2.20 30.83
CA GLU A 42 8.27 2.62 32.22
C GLU A 42 6.89 3.31 32.40
N GLY A 43 6.32 3.31 33.62
CA GLY A 43 5.14 4.13 33.96
C GLY A 43 3.76 3.45 33.86
N SER A 44 3.70 2.13 34.04
CA SER A 44 2.57 1.22 33.72
C SER A 44 1.17 1.55 34.26
N GLY A 45 1.01 2.48 35.22
CA GLY A 45 -0.30 2.81 35.80
C GLY A 45 -1.14 3.80 34.98
N ARG A 46 -0.53 4.54 34.05
CA ARG A 46 -1.20 5.58 33.24
C ARG A 46 -0.85 5.52 31.75
N VAL A 47 -0.27 4.40 31.33
CA VAL A 47 -0.09 4.07 29.91
C VAL A 47 -1.20 3.09 29.53
N ILE A 48 -2.05 3.48 28.60
CA ILE A 48 -3.25 2.73 28.21
C ILE A 48 -3.13 2.36 26.72
N ASP A 49 -3.46 1.13 26.33
CA ASP A 49 -3.58 0.78 24.91
C ASP A 49 -4.82 1.45 24.31
N ALA A 50 -4.72 1.96 23.08
CA ALA A 50 -5.83 2.67 22.44
C ALA A 50 -7.07 1.79 22.26
N LEU A 51 -6.92 0.49 21.95
CA LEU A 51 -8.06 -0.41 21.82
C LEU A 51 -8.73 -0.65 23.18
N ASP A 52 -7.94 -0.89 24.23
CA ASP A 52 -8.45 -1.05 25.60
C ASP A 52 -9.19 0.21 26.07
N PHE A 53 -8.69 1.39 25.69
CA PHE A 53 -9.35 2.67 25.98
C PHE A 53 -10.69 2.78 25.25
N LEU A 54 -10.72 2.56 23.93
CA LEU A 54 -11.94 2.65 23.12
C LEU A 54 -13.01 1.64 23.57
N ILE A 55 -12.62 0.38 23.81
CA ILE A 55 -13.51 -0.69 24.28
C ILE A 55 -13.99 -0.38 25.70
N GLY A 56 -13.08 -0.01 26.60
CA GLY A 56 -13.42 0.31 27.98
C GLY A 56 -14.41 1.45 28.08
N VAL A 57 -14.26 2.51 27.27
CA VAL A 57 -15.23 3.61 27.26
C VAL A 57 -16.59 3.19 26.71
N LYS A 58 -16.61 2.32 25.69
CA LYS A 58 -17.84 1.77 25.12
C LYS A 58 -18.61 0.88 26.11
N GLU A 59 -17.90 0.07 26.89
CA GLU A 59 -18.49 -0.92 27.80
C GLU A 59 -18.78 -0.36 29.19
N GLU A 60 -17.87 0.45 29.74
CA GLU A 60 -17.88 0.92 31.13
C GLU A 60 -18.25 2.41 31.26
N GLY A 61 -18.22 3.17 30.16
CA GLY A 61 -18.49 4.60 30.13
C GLY A 61 -17.25 5.47 30.33
N SER A 62 -17.43 6.71 30.77
CA SER A 62 -16.35 7.69 30.83
C SER A 62 -15.22 7.31 31.80
N ARG A 63 -13.99 7.71 31.45
CA ARG A 63 -12.79 7.55 32.29
C ARG A 63 -12.18 8.91 32.63
N ASP A 64 -11.61 9.03 33.82
CA ASP A 64 -10.79 10.18 34.20
C ASP A 64 -9.38 10.01 33.61
N LEU A 65 -9.00 10.88 32.69
CA LEU A 65 -7.71 10.88 32.01
C LEU A 65 -6.75 11.95 32.56
N GLY A 66 -7.17 12.74 33.54
CA GLY A 66 -6.46 13.95 33.96
C GLY A 66 -6.64 15.11 32.98
N LYS A 67 -5.78 16.13 33.08
CA LYS A 67 -5.88 17.36 32.29
C LYS A 67 -5.12 17.29 30.98
N ARG A 68 -4.01 16.55 30.92
CA ARG A 68 -3.14 16.47 29.74
C ARG A 68 -2.98 15.04 29.26
N VAL A 69 -3.40 14.76 28.04
CA VAL A 69 -3.39 13.41 27.46
C VAL A 69 -2.53 13.38 26.21
N ALA A 70 -1.54 12.49 26.17
CA ALA A 70 -0.78 12.21 24.96
C ALA A 70 -1.36 10.99 24.26
N VAL A 71 -1.58 11.07 22.94
CA VAL A 71 -1.90 9.93 22.09
C VAL A 71 -0.72 9.64 21.18
N ILE A 72 -0.12 8.45 21.30
CA ILE A 72 1.07 8.07 20.55
C ILE A 72 0.68 7.31 19.29
N GLY A 73 0.81 7.94 18.12
CA GLY A 73 0.43 7.35 16.84
C GLY A 73 -0.17 8.39 15.90
N ALA A 74 -0.51 7.98 14.67
CA ALA A 74 -1.14 8.87 13.69
C ALA A 74 -2.04 8.12 12.68
N GLY A 75 -2.46 6.89 13.00
CA GLY A 75 -3.45 6.15 12.20
C GLY A 75 -4.87 6.43 12.66
N ASP A 76 -5.87 5.87 11.99
CA ASP A 76 -7.29 6.13 12.31
C ASP A 76 -7.62 5.82 13.78
N VAL A 77 -7.09 4.72 14.34
CA VAL A 77 -7.25 4.39 15.77
C VAL A 77 -6.69 5.48 16.70
N ALA A 78 -5.62 6.18 16.29
CA ALA A 78 -5.08 7.30 17.06
C ALA A 78 -6.01 8.52 17.00
N MET A 79 -6.62 8.78 15.84
CA MET A 79 -7.59 9.87 15.67
C MET A 79 -8.85 9.59 16.51
N ASP A 80 -9.40 8.38 16.43
CA ASP A 80 -10.54 7.94 17.24
C ASP A 80 -10.26 8.08 18.74
N ALA A 81 -9.09 7.59 19.19
CA ALA A 81 -8.69 7.67 20.58
C ALA A 81 -8.52 9.13 21.04
N ALA A 82 -7.94 10.00 20.20
CA ALA A 82 -7.75 11.41 20.53
C ALA A 82 -9.08 12.16 20.65
N ARG A 83 -9.99 11.97 19.68
CA ARG A 83 -11.32 12.59 19.67
C ARG A 83 -12.17 12.07 20.83
N LEU A 84 -12.13 10.76 21.12
CA LEU A 84 -12.83 10.21 22.26
C LEU A 84 -12.26 10.73 23.59
N ALA A 85 -10.93 10.79 23.73
CA ALA A 85 -10.27 11.37 24.89
C ALA A 85 -10.70 12.82 25.11
N LYS A 86 -10.81 13.62 24.03
CA LYS A 86 -11.22 15.03 24.11
C LYS A 86 -12.63 15.22 24.67
N ARG A 87 -13.49 14.22 24.47
CA ARG A 87 -14.88 14.20 24.97
C ARG A 87 -15.02 13.61 26.38
N MET A 88 -13.91 13.20 27.00
CA MET A 88 -13.95 12.69 28.37
C MET A 88 -14.22 13.81 29.40
N PRO A 89 -14.76 13.46 30.58
CA PRO A 89 -14.96 14.42 31.66
C PRO A 89 -13.66 15.15 32.02
N GLY A 90 -13.78 16.43 32.38
CA GLY A 90 -12.63 17.26 32.76
C GLY A 90 -12.01 18.06 31.61
N ASP A 91 -12.56 17.95 30.39
CA ASP A 91 -12.10 18.66 29.17
C ASP A 91 -10.57 18.57 28.99
N PRO A 92 -10.03 17.34 28.84
CA PRO A 92 -8.60 17.17 28.72
C PRO A 92 -8.02 17.91 27.49
N GLU A 93 -6.85 18.49 27.68
CA GLU A 93 -5.95 18.91 26.61
C GLU A 93 -5.34 17.64 26.00
N VAL A 94 -5.81 17.25 24.81
CA VAL A 94 -5.35 16.06 24.11
C VAL A 94 -4.36 16.45 23.03
N THR A 95 -3.21 15.79 22.98
CA THR A 95 -2.17 16.03 21.98
C THR A 95 -1.73 14.70 21.36
N ILE A 96 -1.74 14.63 20.04
CA ILE A 96 -1.14 13.52 19.30
C ILE A 96 0.36 13.75 19.18
N VAL A 97 1.15 12.72 19.47
CA VAL A 97 2.61 12.70 19.35
C VAL A 97 3.00 11.69 18.29
N TYR A 98 3.65 12.16 17.22
CA TYR A 98 4.01 11.34 16.07
C TYR A 98 5.47 11.49 15.65
N ARG A 99 6.09 10.37 15.31
CA ARG A 99 7.52 10.29 14.93
C ARG A 99 7.83 10.76 13.52
N ARG A 100 6.83 11.09 12.71
CA ARG A 100 6.98 11.69 11.37
C ARG A 100 6.12 12.95 11.30
N THR A 101 6.11 13.60 10.14
CA THR A 101 5.28 14.78 9.88
C THR A 101 3.85 14.40 9.49
N GLU A 102 2.95 15.39 9.51
CA GLU A 102 1.54 15.28 9.10
C GLU A 102 1.38 14.59 7.73
N MET A 103 2.18 14.99 6.73
CA MET A 103 2.18 14.40 5.38
C MET A 103 2.37 12.88 5.35
N TYR A 104 2.96 12.29 6.40
CA TYR A 104 3.18 10.85 6.53
C TYR A 104 2.31 10.20 7.61
N ALA A 105 1.26 10.89 8.11
CA ALA A 105 0.25 10.31 8.98
C ALA A 105 -0.52 9.21 8.22
N PRO A 106 -0.67 7.99 8.79
CA PRO A 106 -1.44 6.93 8.14
C PRO A 106 -2.95 7.13 8.12
N ALA A 107 -3.49 7.99 8.99
CA ALA A 107 -4.93 8.25 9.04
C ALA A 107 -5.44 8.85 7.73
N SER A 108 -6.71 8.63 7.44
CA SER A 108 -7.37 9.38 6.37
C SER A 108 -7.35 10.89 6.66
N GLN A 109 -7.28 11.72 5.62
CA GLN A 109 -7.26 13.18 5.78
C GLN A 109 -8.51 13.68 6.50
N ASP A 110 -9.68 13.13 6.18
CA ASP A 110 -10.95 13.50 6.82
C ASP A 110 -10.93 13.23 8.34
N GLU A 111 -10.37 12.10 8.79
CA GLU A 111 -10.24 11.78 10.22
C GLU A 111 -9.21 12.68 10.92
N PHE A 112 -8.12 13.02 10.23
CA PHE A 112 -7.12 13.96 10.74
C PHE A 112 -7.75 15.36 10.92
N ASP A 113 -8.42 15.86 9.89
CA ASP A 113 -9.05 17.18 9.88
C ASP A 113 -10.12 17.28 10.97
N ALA A 114 -10.98 16.26 11.09
CA ALA A 114 -11.99 16.19 12.15
C ALA A 114 -11.38 16.21 13.57
N ALA A 115 -10.24 15.55 13.78
CA ALA A 115 -9.53 15.61 15.06
C ALA A 115 -8.98 17.02 15.35
N MET A 116 -8.40 17.67 14.35
CA MET A 116 -7.87 19.04 14.49
C MET A 116 -8.99 20.06 14.72
N GLU A 117 -10.14 19.93 14.04
CA GLU A 117 -11.33 20.76 14.25
C GLU A 117 -11.90 20.64 15.68
N GLU A 118 -11.78 19.47 16.30
CA GLU A 118 -12.14 19.24 17.72
C GLU A 118 -11.08 19.81 18.70
N GLY A 119 -10.02 20.45 18.19
CA GLY A 119 -8.99 21.10 18.99
C GLY A 119 -7.95 20.14 19.58
N VAL A 120 -7.76 18.96 18.97
CA VAL A 120 -6.67 18.05 19.32
C VAL A 120 -5.33 18.67 18.90
N GLY A 121 -4.37 18.73 19.81
CA GLY A 121 -3.02 19.21 19.53
C GLY A 121 -2.20 18.22 18.71
N TRP A 122 -1.17 18.70 18.02
CA TRP A 122 -0.30 17.89 17.17
C TRP A 122 1.18 18.19 17.43
N LEU A 123 1.95 17.14 17.71
CA LEU A 123 3.41 17.20 17.88
C LEU A 123 4.06 16.17 16.95
N GLU A 124 4.72 16.66 15.91
CA GLU A 124 5.46 15.85 14.96
C GLU A 124 6.95 15.70 15.31
N LEU A 125 7.61 14.75 14.64
CA LEU A 125 9.02 14.46 14.79
C LEU A 125 9.44 14.16 16.24
N LEU A 126 8.56 13.52 17.01
CA LEU A 126 8.83 13.07 18.37
C LEU A 126 8.50 11.58 18.49
N ALA A 127 9.46 10.80 18.96
CA ALA A 127 9.25 9.40 19.32
C ALA A 127 9.35 9.26 20.84
N PRO A 128 8.34 8.70 21.53
CA PRO A 128 8.41 8.51 22.97
C PRO A 128 9.48 7.47 23.33
N VAL A 129 10.15 7.71 24.45
CA VAL A 129 11.26 6.89 24.97
C VAL A 129 10.92 6.37 26.36
N ARG A 130 10.43 7.24 27.23
CA ARG A 130 10.19 6.93 28.65
C ARG A 130 9.04 7.76 29.20
N TYR A 131 8.26 7.19 30.11
CA TYR A 131 7.21 7.89 30.84
C TYR A 131 7.27 7.53 32.32
N ASP A 132 7.15 8.52 33.21
CA ASP A 132 7.23 8.31 34.66
C ASP A 132 5.89 8.47 35.41
N GLY A 133 4.78 8.57 34.68
CA GLY A 133 3.45 8.86 35.24
C GLY A 133 3.08 10.35 35.26
N SER A 134 4.01 11.23 34.89
CA SER A 134 3.76 12.67 34.75
C SER A 134 4.52 13.32 33.59
N LYS A 135 5.70 12.79 33.24
CA LYS A 135 6.59 13.34 32.24
C LYS A 135 6.88 12.30 31.17
N LEU A 136 6.57 12.65 29.93
CA LEU A 136 6.89 11.87 28.72
C LEU A 136 8.18 12.43 28.12
N VAL A 137 9.23 11.61 28.12
CA VAL A 137 10.49 11.90 27.42
C VAL A 137 10.36 11.39 26.00
N CYS A 138 10.52 12.30 25.04
CA CYS A 138 10.54 12.01 23.62
C CYS A 138 11.92 12.32 23.03
N GLU A 139 12.38 11.49 22.11
CA GLU A 139 13.53 11.80 21.26
C GLU A 139 13.06 12.52 19.99
N ARG A 140 13.71 13.64 19.65
CA ARG A 140 13.51 14.33 18.39
C ARG A 140 13.91 13.43 17.22
N GLN A 141 13.11 13.48 16.17
CA GLN A 141 13.27 12.67 14.99
C GLN A 141 13.60 13.53 13.78
N LYS A 142 14.26 12.92 12.79
CA LYS A 142 14.41 13.47 11.45
C LYS A 142 13.98 12.45 10.42
N LEU A 143 13.42 12.94 9.32
CA LEU A 143 13.08 12.11 8.17
C LEU A 143 14.34 11.78 7.36
N GLY A 144 14.55 10.50 7.10
CA GLY A 144 15.57 9.99 6.18
C GLY A 144 14.98 9.61 4.82
N ASP A 145 15.64 8.68 4.14
CA ASP A 145 15.18 8.13 2.85
C ASP A 145 13.86 7.37 2.97
N PHE A 146 13.22 7.10 1.83
CA PHE A 146 12.03 6.26 1.78
C PHE A 146 12.34 4.83 2.25
N ASP A 147 11.46 4.28 3.08
CA ASP A 147 11.42 2.87 3.48
C ASP A 147 10.66 2.03 2.44
N ASP A 148 10.69 0.70 2.60
CA ASP A 148 10.03 -0.26 1.70
C ASP A 148 8.50 -0.07 1.61
N SER A 149 7.90 0.68 2.53
CA SER A 149 6.47 1.02 2.49
C SER A 149 6.19 2.30 1.70
N GLY A 150 7.21 2.92 1.09
CA GLY A 150 7.09 4.17 0.36
C GLY A 150 6.98 5.41 1.26
N ARG A 151 7.25 5.28 2.57
CA ARG A 151 7.20 6.39 3.54
C ARG A 151 8.60 6.80 3.95
N ARG A 152 8.83 8.05 4.34
CA ARG A 152 10.16 8.46 4.86
C ARG A 152 10.48 7.70 6.15
N ALA A 153 11.66 7.10 6.22
CA ALA A 153 12.17 6.52 7.46
C ALA A 153 12.31 7.61 8.53
N SER A 154 11.99 7.29 9.78
CA SER A 154 12.19 8.20 10.91
C SER A 154 13.41 7.74 11.71
N ARG A 155 14.33 8.66 12.01
CA ARG A 155 15.57 8.38 12.77
C ARG A 155 15.74 9.37 13.90
N GLY A 156 16.14 8.87 15.07
CA GLY A 156 16.47 9.69 16.23
C GLY A 156 17.65 10.62 15.98
N THR A 157 17.58 11.82 16.54
CA THR A 157 18.67 12.81 16.50
C THR A 157 19.59 12.71 17.71
N GLY A 158 19.24 11.95 18.74
CA GLY A 158 19.91 11.95 20.04
C GLY A 158 19.53 13.14 20.94
N GLU A 159 18.65 14.03 20.50
CA GLU A 159 18.15 15.15 21.29
C GLU A 159 16.82 14.76 21.94
N PHE A 160 16.69 15.04 23.24
CA PHE A 160 15.51 14.65 24.02
C PHE A 160 14.75 15.88 24.52
N GLU A 161 13.43 15.77 24.52
CA GLU A 161 12.50 16.75 25.07
C GLU A 161 11.59 16.07 26.08
N THR A 162 11.21 16.80 27.13
CA THR A 162 10.32 16.30 28.18
C THR A 162 9.04 17.11 28.19
N LEU A 163 7.92 16.42 28.05
CA LEU A 163 6.57 16.98 28.01
C LEU A 163 5.76 16.47 29.19
N GLU A 164 4.88 17.30 29.74
CA GLU A 164 4.04 16.91 30.89
C GLU A 164 2.70 16.36 30.42
N PHE A 165 2.41 15.12 30.79
CA PHE A 165 1.16 14.42 30.48
C PHE A 165 0.69 13.59 31.68
N ASP A 166 -0.60 13.72 31.99
CA ASP A 166 -1.27 12.94 33.02
C ASP A 166 -1.54 11.51 32.56
N THR A 167 -1.84 11.30 31.28
CA THR A 167 -2.13 9.98 30.70
C THR A 167 -1.49 9.84 29.32
N VAL A 168 -1.00 8.64 29.01
CA VAL A 168 -0.45 8.30 27.69
C VAL A 168 -1.28 7.17 27.09
N ILE A 169 -1.88 7.40 25.92
CA ILE A 169 -2.62 6.41 25.15
C ILE A 169 -1.75 5.93 23.99
N GLY A 170 -1.39 4.65 23.97
CA GLY A 170 -0.58 4.05 22.91
C GLY A 170 -1.44 3.55 21.75
N ALA A 171 -1.32 4.19 20.59
CA ALA A 171 -1.97 3.79 19.33
C ALA A 171 -0.93 3.33 18.30
N THR A 172 -0.03 2.43 18.70
CA THR A 172 1.10 1.95 17.87
C THR A 172 0.73 0.83 16.89
N GLY A 173 -0.55 0.46 16.84
CA GLY A 173 -1.14 -0.50 15.90
C GLY A 173 -1.30 -1.90 16.47
N ALA A 174 -2.44 -2.53 16.19
CA ALA A 174 -2.74 -3.89 16.59
C ALA A 174 -1.88 -4.91 15.82
N ARG A 175 -1.68 -6.08 16.43
CA ARG A 175 -0.82 -7.15 15.91
C ARG A 175 -1.57 -8.46 15.81
N VAL A 176 -1.07 -9.29 14.91
CA VAL A 176 -1.50 -10.69 14.84
C VAL A 176 -0.87 -11.44 16.00
N ASP A 177 -1.66 -12.22 16.73
CA ASP A 177 -1.14 -13.21 17.67
C ASP A 177 -0.45 -14.35 16.90
N LYS A 178 0.83 -14.14 16.55
CA LYS A 178 1.61 -15.11 15.78
C LYS A 178 1.88 -16.40 16.56
N LYS A 179 1.77 -16.37 17.89
CA LYS A 179 1.98 -17.57 18.73
C LYS A 179 0.88 -18.61 18.47
N LEU A 180 -0.31 -18.15 18.06
CA LEU A 180 -1.39 -19.03 17.64
C LEU A 180 -0.94 -20.00 16.55
N PHE A 181 -0.25 -19.52 15.50
CA PHE A 181 0.18 -20.34 14.38
C PHE A 181 1.13 -21.46 14.81
N THR A 182 2.15 -21.11 15.61
CA THR A 182 3.10 -22.10 16.12
C THR A 182 2.41 -23.09 17.07
N LYS A 183 1.49 -22.62 17.93
CA LYS A 183 0.76 -23.45 18.89
C LYS A 183 -0.08 -24.52 18.19
N ILE A 184 -0.66 -24.19 17.04
CA ILE A 184 -1.48 -25.13 16.25
C ILE A 184 -0.65 -25.94 15.22
N GLY A 185 0.69 -25.86 15.26
CA GLY A 185 1.57 -26.63 14.39
C GLY A 185 1.68 -26.13 12.95
N MET A 186 1.30 -24.87 12.67
CA MET A 186 1.39 -24.27 11.35
C MET A 186 2.83 -23.87 11.02
N LYS A 187 3.26 -24.10 9.76
CA LYS A 187 4.56 -23.65 9.27
C LYS A 187 4.52 -22.13 9.06
N THR A 188 5.48 -21.45 9.66
CA THR A 188 5.67 -20.00 9.53
C THR A 188 7.03 -19.67 8.94
N ASP A 189 7.16 -18.46 8.41
CA ASP A 189 8.44 -17.92 7.99
C ASP A 189 9.30 -17.47 9.20
N ARG A 190 10.46 -16.86 8.91
CA ARG A 190 11.37 -16.33 9.94
C ARG A 190 10.79 -15.18 10.78
N TYR A 191 9.72 -14.54 10.31
CA TYR A 191 9.01 -13.45 10.99
C TYR A 191 7.78 -13.94 11.74
N GLY A 192 7.48 -15.25 11.68
CA GLY A 192 6.32 -15.88 12.31
C GLY A 192 5.04 -15.74 11.50
N ASP A 193 5.12 -15.30 10.23
CA ASP A 193 3.95 -15.19 9.35
C ASP A 193 3.62 -16.54 8.71
N PRO A 194 2.34 -16.90 8.54
CA PRO A 194 1.95 -18.22 8.05
C PRO A 194 2.31 -18.39 6.57
N HIS A 195 2.82 -19.56 6.20
CA HIS A 195 3.00 -19.92 4.80
C HIS A 195 1.65 -20.33 4.19
N LEU A 196 1.17 -19.57 3.21
CA LEU A 196 -0.12 -19.78 2.56
C LEU A 196 0.01 -20.00 1.05
N SER A 197 -0.91 -20.80 0.49
CA SER A 197 -1.12 -20.92 -0.94
C SER A 197 -1.77 -19.66 -1.53
N SER A 198 -1.88 -19.58 -2.86
CA SER A 198 -2.63 -18.51 -3.54
C SER A 198 -4.11 -18.48 -3.17
N ALA A 199 -4.65 -19.60 -2.70
CA ALA A 199 -6.02 -19.77 -2.20
C ALA A 199 -6.19 -19.45 -0.71
N MET A 200 -5.14 -19.01 -0.03
CA MET A 200 -5.09 -18.74 1.43
C MET A 200 -5.05 -19.99 2.32
N GLU A 201 -4.85 -21.18 1.74
CA GLU A 201 -4.70 -22.42 2.50
C GLU A 201 -3.32 -22.47 3.16
N SER A 202 -3.29 -22.87 4.43
CA SER A 202 -2.06 -22.98 5.22
C SER A 202 -1.31 -24.29 4.98
N SER A 203 -0.24 -24.51 5.74
CA SER A 203 0.45 -25.81 5.75
C SER A 203 -0.36 -26.94 6.40
N ILE A 204 -1.48 -26.62 7.05
CA ILE A 204 -2.41 -27.58 7.65
C ILE A 204 -3.55 -27.76 6.64
N ASP A 205 -3.68 -28.97 6.10
CA ASP A 205 -4.66 -29.33 5.07
C ASP A 205 -6.09 -28.93 5.48
N GLY A 206 -6.83 -28.24 4.60
CA GLY A 206 -8.19 -27.78 4.87
C GLY A 206 -8.30 -26.62 5.88
N LEU A 207 -7.19 -26.01 6.31
CA LEU A 207 -7.19 -24.83 7.19
C LEU A 207 -6.68 -23.59 6.43
N TYR A 208 -7.54 -22.58 6.34
CA TYR A 208 -7.27 -21.30 5.66
C TYR A 208 -7.04 -20.17 6.68
N VAL A 209 -6.21 -19.19 6.34
CA VAL A 209 -5.99 -17.98 7.15
C VAL A 209 -6.27 -16.74 6.32
N ILE A 210 -7.23 -15.92 6.75
CA ILE A 210 -7.75 -14.80 5.96
C ILE A 210 -7.80 -13.49 6.75
N GLY A 211 -7.89 -12.37 6.03
CA GLY A 211 -8.06 -11.04 6.61
C GLY A 211 -6.87 -10.61 7.45
N ASP A 212 -7.12 -9.78 8.46
CA ASP A 212 -6.04 -9.21 9.27
C ASP A 212 -5.24 -10.26 10.05
N CYS A 213 -5.83 -11.44 10.31
CA CYS A 213 -5.11 -12.57 10.90
C CYS A 213 -3.92 -13.00 10.02
N ARG A 214 -4.02 -12.85 8.69
CA ARG A 214 -2.95 -13.22 7.76
C ARG A 214 -1.74 -12.29 7.82
N ARG A 215 -1.99 -10.98 7.87
CA ARG A 215 -0.99 -9.97 7.48
C ARG A 215 -0.97 -8.72 8.36
N GLY A 216 -1.75 -8.70 9.44
CA GLY A 216 -1.96 -7.52 10.28
C GLY A 216 -3.04 -6.59 9.72
N PRO A 217 -3.28 -5.46 10.40
CA PRO A 217 -4.34 -4.51 10.09
C PRO A 217 -4.35 -4.10 8.62
N SER A 218 -5.50 -4.24 7.96
CA SER A 218 -5.68 -3.90 6.55
C SER A 218 -7.08 -3.33 6.29
N THR A 219 -7.45 -3.22 5.01
CA THR A 219 -8.79 -2.74 4.62
C THR A 219 -9.80 -3.88 4.64
N VAL A 220 -11.06 -3.55 4.92
CA VAL A 220 -12.19 -4.49 4.86
C VAL A 220 -12.26 -5.21 3.50
N VAL A 221 -12.00 -4.48 2.41
CA VAL A 221 -11.99 -5.02 1.05
C VAL A 221 -10.91 -6.09 0.87
N ALA A 222 -9.72 -5.89 1.44
CA ALA A 222 -8.65 -6.90 1.39
C ALA A 222 -9.06 -8.19 2.13
N ALA A 223 -9.68 -8.05 3.30
CA ALA A 223 -10.17 -9.20 4.06
C ALA A 223 -11.28 -9.98 3.31
N MET A 224 -12.22 -9.28 2.68
CA MET A 224 -13.24 -9.89 1.83
C MET A 224 -12.63 -10.60 0.61
N GLY A 225 -11.58 -10.01 0.02
CA GLY A 225 -10.83 -10.61 -1.08
C GLY A 225 -10.18 -11.94 -0.71
N ASP A 226 -9.59 -12.02 0.48
CA ASP A 226 -9.02 -13.26 1.01
C ASP A 226 -10.09 -14.32 1.29
N ALA A 227 -11.22 -13.92 1.90
CA ALA A 227 -12.36 -14.79 2.14
C ALA A 227 -12.92 -15.39 0.84
N LYS A 228 -13.03 -14.58 -0.22
CA LYS A 228 -13.51 -15.04 -1.53
C LYS A 228 -12.58 -16.11 -2.15
N LYS A 229 -11.27 -15.94 -2.03
CA LYS A 229 -10.30 -16.93 -2.52
C LYS A 229 -10.42 -18.27 -1.79
N ALA A 230 -10.50 -18.23 -0.47
CA ALA A 230 -10.68 -19.43 0.35
C ALA A 230 -12.00 -20.14 0.02
N ALA A 231 -13.10 -19.39 -0.11
CA ALA A 231 -14.41 -19.94 -0.44
C ALA A 231 -14.44 -20.61 -1.82
N LEU A 232 -13.84 -19.99 -2.84
CA LEU A 232 -13.75 -20.57 -4.19
C LEU A 232 -12.96 -21.88 -4.20
N ASP A 233 -11.87 -21.95 -3.45
CA ASP A 233 -11.05 -23.16 -3.34
C ASP A 233 -11.80 -24.30 -2.63
N ILE A 234 -12.51 -24.01 -1.53
CA ILE A 234 -13.35 -24.98 -0.82
C ILE A 234 -14.47 -25.50 -1.73
N LEU A 235 -15.20 -24.62 -2.41
CA LEU A 235 -16.27 -25.02 -3.34
C LEU A 235 -15.73 -25.91 -4.47
N SER A 236 -14.56 -25.56 -5.02
CA SER A 236 -13.88 -26.37 -6.03
C SER A 236 -13.49 -27.75 -5.50
N LYS A 237 -12.96 -27.86 -4.28
CA LYS A 237 -12.61 -29.15 -3.65
C LYS A 237 -13.82 -30.04 -3.41
N GLU A 238 -14.96 -29.46 -3.07
CA GLU A 238 -16.24 -30.17 -2.88
C GLU A 238 -16.99 -30.44 -4.19
N GLY A 239 -16.48 -29.98 -5.33
CA GLY A 239 -17.17 -30.11 -6.62
C GLY A 239 -18.51 -29.35 -6.67
N LEU A 240 -18.62 -28.27 -5.89
CA LEU A 240 -19.80 -27.42 -5.83
C LEU A 240 -19.64 -26.22 -6.75
N ASP A 241 -20.69 -25.93 -7.51
CA ASP A 241 -20.78 -24.69 -8.27
C ASP A 241 -20.91 -23.48 -7.33
N HIS A 242 -20.45 -22.34 -7.80
CA HIS A 242 -20.58 -21.08 -7.10
C HIS A 242 -21.45 -20.09 -7.89
N ASP A 243 -22.20 -19.24 -7.18
CA ASP A 243 -23.02 -18.19 -7.78
C ASP A 243 -22.27 -16.85 -7.92
N PHE A 244 -20.94 -16.84 -7.72
CA PHE A 244 -20.14 -15.63 -7.90
C PHE A 244 -20.32 -15.07 -9.31
N VAL A 245 -21.03 -13.94 -9.39
CA VAL A 245 -21.19 -13.20 -10.63
C VAL A 245 -19.86 -12.52 -10.96
N HIS A 246 -19.21 -12.99 -12.02
CA HIS A 246 -18.18 -12.21 -12.68
C HIS A 246 -18.86 -11.09 -13.47
N ALA A 247 -18.99 -9.93 -12.85
CA ALA A 247 -19.34 -8.71 -13.56
C ALA A 247 -18.21 -8.40 -14.53
N ARG A 248 -18.42 -8.65 -15.83
CA ARG A 248 -17.57 -8.09 -16.86
C ARG A 248 -17.86 -6.61 -16.89
N VAL A 249 -16.90 -5.81 -16.47
CA VAL A 249 -16.95 -4.37 -16.65
C VAL A 249 -16.57 -4.13 -18.11
N PRO A 250 -17.49 -3.71 -18.98
CA PRO A 250 -17.14 -3.40 -20.36
C PRO A 250 -16.13 -2.25 -20.36
N VAL A 251 -14.93 -2.54 -20.86
CA VAL A 251 -13.86 -1.56 -21.03
C VAL A 251 -14.00 -1.02 -22.43
N ASP A 252 -14.62 0.15 -22.55
CA ASP A 252 -14.51 0.96 -23.76
C ASP A 252 -13.39 1.98 -23.54
N GLU A 253 -12.24 1.74 -24.17
CA GLU A 253 -11.07 2.60 -24.06
C GLU A 253 -11.38 4.06 -24.43
N ALA A 254 -12.27 4.29 -25.41
CA ALA A 254 -12.65 5.63 -25.83
C ALA A 254 -13.42 6.36 -24.72
N VAL A 255 -14.35 5.68 -24.05
CA VAL A 255 -15.10 6.22 -22.90
C VAL A 255 -14.17 6.51 -21.72
N ILE A 256 -13.18 5.65 -21.46
CA ILE A 256 -12.22 5.86 -20.37
C ILE A 256 -11.34 7.08 -20.66
N LEU A 257 -10.86 7.21 -21.89
CA LEU A 257 -10.04 8.34 -22.31
C LEU A 257 -10.82 9.66 -22.35
N GLU A 258 -12.11 9.63 -22.72
CA GLU A 258 -12.96 10.83 -22.72
C GLU A 258 -13.15 11.41 -21.31
N ARG A 259 -13.26 10.55 -20.29
CA ARG A 259 -13.45 10.97 -18.90
C ARG A 259 -12.20 11.56 -18.24
N ARG A 260 -11.07 11.56 -18.95
CA ARG A 260 -9.76 11.91 -18.40
C ARG A 260 -9.68 13.41 -18.09
N GLY A 261 -9.32 13.73 -16.85
CA GLY A 261 -9.26 15.12 -16.39
C GLY A 261 -10.62 15.74 -16.07
N GLU A 262 -11.72 14.99 -16.19
CA GLU A 262 -13.03 15.45 -15.76
C GLU A 262 -13.25 15.17 -14.28
N LEU A 263 -13.11 16.21 -13.45
CA LEU A 263 -13.52 16.15 -12.05
C LEU A 263 -15.06 16.13 -12.00
N ARG A 264 -15.63 15.01 -11.57
CA ARG A 264 -17.08 14.85 -11.38
C ARG A 264 -17.35 14.49 -9.92
N GLU A 265 -18.42 15.07 -9.38
CA GLU A 265 -18.92 14.74 -8.03
C GLU A 265 -19.22 13.23 -7.90
N GLU A 266 -19.32 12.78 -6.66
CA GLU A 266 -19.76 11.43 -6.32
C GLU A 266 -21.14 11.12 -6.95
N LYS A 267 -21.30 9.91 -7.46
CA LYS A 267 -22.59 9.42 -7.96
C LYS A 267 -23.28 8.54 -6.92
N GLN A 268 -24.54 8.20 -7.20
CA GLN A 268 -25.26 7.20 -6.42
C GLN A 268 -24.50 5.85 -6.42
N PRO A 269 -24.53 5.07 -5.32
CA PRO A 269 -23.69 3.89 -5.10
C PRO A 269 -23.61 2.85 -6.24
N PRO A 270 -24.67 2.50 -6.99
CA PRO A 270 -24.53 1.53 -8.09
C PRO A 270 -23.77 2.10 -9.30
N GLU A 271 -23.81 3.42 -9.52
CA GLU A 271 -23.11 4.08 -10.63
C GLU A 271 -21.66 4.46 -10.26
N GLU A 272 -21.43 4.78 -8.99
CA GLU A 272 -20.10 5.13 -8.47
C GLU A 272 -19.14 3.94 -8.54
N GLY A 273 -19.61 2.73 -8.20
CA GLY A 273 -18.81 1.52 -8.30
C GLY A 273 -18.28 1.26 -9.72
N GLN A 274 -19.06 1.56 -10.76
CA GLN A 274 -18.63 1.39 -12.16
C GLN A 274 -17.52 2.38 -12.57
N ARG A 275 -17.45 3.56 -11.95
CA ARG A 275 -16.36 4.52 -12.17
C ARG A 275 -15.03 4.00 -11.63
N CYS A 276 -15.04 3.41 -10.43
CA CYS A 276 -13.81 2.93 -9.79
C CYS A 276 -13.24 1.66 -10.45
N LEU A 277 -14.07 0.81 -11.07
CA LEU A 277 -13.64 -0.46 -11.62
C LEU A 277 -12.90 -0.38 -12.97
N ILE A 278 -12.74 0.82 -13.55
CA ILE A 278 -12.10 1.00 -14.88
C ILE A 278 -10.82 1.85 -14.84
N CYS A 279 -10.46 2.42 -13.68
CA CYS A 279 -9.35 3.37 -13.60
C CYS A 279 -7.96 2.74 -13.82
N ASP A 280 -7.84 1.42 -13.61
CA ASP A 280 -6.62 0.65 -13.86
C ASP A 280 -6.51 0.14 -15.31
N GLN A 281 -7.57 0.23 -16.11
CA GLN A 281 -7.63 -0.37 -17.45
C GLN A 281 -6.79 0.39 -18.47
N VAL A 282 -6.70 1.72 -18.35
CA VAL A 282 -5.84 2.58 -19.20
C VAL A 282 -5.11 3.59 -18.33
N CYS A 283 -3.89 3.28 -17.92
CA CYS A 283 -3.08 4.20 -17.10
C CYS A 283 -2.16 5.05 -18.00
N ARG A 284 -2.40 6.37 -18.04
CA ARG A 284 -1.56 7.37 -18.74
C ARG A 284 -1.06 8.50 -17.84
N ILE A 285 -1.25 8.37 -16.52
CA ILE A 285 -0.95 9.44 -15.56
C ILE A 285 0.47 9.97 -15.71
N CYS A 286 1.45 9.07 -15.84
CA CYS A 286 2.85 9.45 -16.00
C CYS A 286 3.15 10.27 -17.27
N THR A 287 2.33 10.14 -18.32
CA THR A 287 2.43 10.92 -19.56
C THR A 287 1.79 12.29 -19.42
N GLU A 288 0.78 12.42 -18.56
CA GLU A 288 0.05 13.66 -18.31
C GLU A 288 0.73 14.58 -17.31
N VAL A 289 1.29 14.00 -16.24
CA VAL A 289 1.97 14.77 -15.19
C VAL A 289 3.42 15.09 -15.54
N CYS A 290 3.95 14.55 -16.64
CA CYS A 290 5.31 14.80 -17.07
C CYS A 290 5.42 16.19 -17.70
N PRO A 291 6.06 17.17 -17.04
CA PRO A 291 6.13 18.53 -17.57
C PRO A 291 6.94 18.59 -18.89
N ASN A 292 7.92 17.70 -19.03
CA ASN A 292 8.79 17.66 -20.20
C ASN A 292 8.29 16.71 -21.29
N ARG A 293 7.16 16.00 -21.08
CA ARG A 293 6.64 14.97 -22.00
C ARG A 293 7.61 13.82 -22.30
N ALA A 294 8.49 13.52 -21.35
CA ALA A 294 9.45 12.42 -21.43
C ALA A 294 8.81 11.02 -21.34
N ASN A 295 7.57 10.90 -20.84
CA ASN A 295 6.82 9.64 -20.91
C ASN A 295 5.79 9.73 -22.02
N VAL A 296 5.80 8.78 -22.94
CA VAL A 296 4.90 8.77 -24.11
C VAL A 296 4.15 7.45 -24.18
N ALA A 297 2.83 7.52 -24.34
CA ALA A 297 1.98 6.36 -24.58
C ALA A 297 1.92 6.04 -26.07
N LEU A 298 2.19 4.79 -26.43
CA LEU A 298 2.23 4.27 -27.79
C LEU A 298 1.18 3.17 -27.94
N ALA A 299 0.31 3.29 -28.94
CA ALA A 299 -0.64 2.24 -29.29
C ALA A 299 0.07 1.13 -30.09
N ILE A 300 0.30 -0.02 -29.45
CA ILE A 300 1.02 -1.17 -30.00
C ILE A 300 0.17 -2.43 -29.87
N ALA A 301 -0.09 -3.08 -31.00
CA ALA A 301 -0.85 -4.32 -31.03
C ALA A 301 -0.08 -5.49 -30.39
N GLY A 302 -0.81 -6.50 -29.89
CA GLY A 302 -0.21 -7.72 -29.34
C GLY A 302 0.04 -7.71 -27.83
N PHE A 303 -0.39 -6.66 -27.14
CA PHE A 303 -0.39 -6.56 -25.68
C PHE A 303 -1.81 -6.65 -25.12
N ALA A 304 -1.95 -7.11 -23.88
CA ALA A 304 -3.24 -7.11 -23.17
C ALA A 304 -3.80 -5.69 -22.97
N ASN A 305 -2.89 -4.72 -22.81
CA ASN A 305 -3.18 -3.30 -22.91
C ASN A 305 -2.42 -2.76 -24.11
N SER A 306 -3.10 -2.22 -25.11
CA SER A 306 -2.43 -1.75 -26.34
C SER A 306 -1.55 -0.51 -26.10
N GLU A 307 -1.80 0.25 -25.04
CA GLU A 307 -1.08 1.49 -24.72
C GLU A 307 0.19 1.20 -23.91
N GLN A 308 1.30 1.08 -24.61
CA GLN A 308 2.62 0.88 -24.02
C GLN A 308 3.28 2.23 -23.74
N ILE A 309 3.75 2.43 -22.52
CA ILE A 309 4.46 3.66 -22.14
C ILE A 309 5.96 3.46 -22.31
N VAL A 310 6.60 4.33 -23.08
CA VAL A 310 8.05 4.45 -23.16
C VAL A 310 8.53 5.72 -22.45
N HIS A 311 9.74 5.66 -21.92
CA HIS A 311 10.44 6.81 -21.36
C HIS A 311 11.48 7.32 -22.36
N ILE A 312 11.64 8.63 -22.50
CA ILE A 312 12.65 9.27 -23.37
C ILE A 312 13.64 9.98 -22.46
N ASP A 313 14.85 9.43 -22.38
CA ASP A 313 15.84 9.87 -21.40
C ASP A 313 16.23 11.34 -21.61
N GLY A 314 16.56 11.72 -22.85
CA GLY A 314 16.99 13.08 -23.17
C GLY A 314 15.91 14.17 -23.04
N MET A 315 14.66 13.81 -22.73
CA MET A 315 13.60 14.76 -22.37
C MET A 315 13.39 14.84 -20.85
N CYS A 316 13.93 13.89 -20.08
CA CYS A 316 13.76 13.82 -18.64
C CYS A 316 14.72 14.76 -17.92
N ASN A 317 14.24 15.41 -16.85
CA ASN A 317 15.08 16.13 -15.90
C ASN A 317 14.98 15.53 -14.49
N GLU A 318 14.45 14.30 -14.40
CA GLU A 318 14.23 13.57 -13.16
C GLU A 318 13.45 14.34 -12.07
N CYS A 319 12.54 15.25 -12.44
CA CYS A 319 11.72 15.99 -11.48
C CYS A 319 10.83 15.10 -10.58
N GLY A 320 10.65 13.82 -10.93
CA GLY A 320 9.96 12.84 -10.09
C GLY A 320 8.43 12.89 -10.14
N ASN A 321 7.80 13.84 -10.85
CA ASN A 321 6.33 13.95 -10.93
C ASN A 321 5.66 12.63 -11.30
N CYS A 322 6.18 11.94 -12.32
CA CYS A 322 5.60 10.67 -12.75
C CYS A 322 5.67 9.58 -11.68
N ALA A 323 6.64 9.62 -10.77
CA ALA A 323 6.72 8.72 -9.63
C ALA A 323 5.75 9.13 -8.53
N THR A 324 5.71 10.43 -8.19
CA THR A 324 4.80 10.99 -7.18
C THR A 324 3.34 10.69 -7.47
N PHE A 325 2.91 10.82 -8.72
CA PHE A 325 1.52 10.58 -9.12
C PHE A 325 1.26 9.15 -9.59
N CYS A 326 2.22 8.22 -9.47
CA CYS A 326 2.02 6.85 -9.90
C CYS A 326 1.06 6.11 -8.94
N PRO A 327 -0.11 5.64 -9.41
CA PRO A 327 -1.06 4.93 -8.54
C PRO A 327 -0.58 3.52 -8.18
N HIS A 328 0.46 3.03 -8.87
CA HIS A 328 1.07 1.72 -8.65
C HIS A 328 2.38 1.81 -7.85
N ALA A 329 2.69 2.97 -7.28
CA ALA A 329 3.95 3.23 -6.56
C ALA A 329 5.23 2.94 -7.38
N GLY A 330 5.13 2.99 -8.72
CA GLY A 330 6.27 2.88 -9.62
C GLY A 330 6.99 4.22 -9.82
N LYS A 331 8.17 4.16 -10.42
CA LYS A 331 8.96 5.30 -10.89
C LYS A 331 9.01 5.26 -12.42
N PRO A 332 8.01 5.76 -13.16
CA PRO A 332 7.94 5.60 -14.61
C PRO A 332 9.17 6.08 -15.38
N TYR A 333 9.86 7.11 -14.90
CA TYR A 333 11.13 7.58 -15.49
C TYR A 333 12.32 6.60 -15.33
N LYS A 334 12.18 5.57 -14.49
CA LYS A 334 13.15 4.48 -14.32
C LYS A 334 12.63 3.13 -14.79
N ASP A 335 11.37 2.85 -14.49
CA ASP A 335 10.79 1.52 -14.63
C ASP A 335 10.28 1.24 -16.06
N LYS A 336 10.01 2.28 -16.86
CA LYS A 336 9.52 2.12 -18.23
C LYS A 336 10.69 1.93 -19.20
N LEU A 337 10.43 1.18 -20.28
CA LEU A 337 11.42 0.97 -21.33
C LEU A 337 11.92 2.32 -21.85
N THR A 338 13.21 2.56 -21.70
CA THR A 338 13.82 3.85 -22.02
C THR A 338 14.35 3.86 -23.46
N VAL A 339 14.03 4.93 -24.18
CA VAL A 339 14.60 5.28 -25.49
C VAL A 339 15.72 6.28 -25.20
N PHE A 340 16.94 5.90 -25.55
CA PHE A 340 18.12 6.74 -25.40
C PHE A 340 18.45 7.43 -26.72
N TRP A 341 18.87 8.69 -26.64
CA TRP A 341 19.26 9.49 -27.81
C TRP A 341 20.77 9.51 -28.05
N SER A 342 21.57 9.25 -27.01
CA SER A 342 23.02 9.25 -27.09
C SER A 342 23.64 8.06 -26.36
N GLU A 343 24.90 7.77 -26.68
CA GLU A 343 25.70 6.76 -25.99
C GLU A 343 26.04 7.19 -24.56
N GLU A 344 26.24 8.50 -24.34
CA GLU A 344 26.49 9.08 -23.00
C GLU A 344 25.29 8.87 -22.07
N ASP A 345 24.08 9.25 -22.51
CA ASP A 345 22.83 9.04 -21.76
C ASP A 345 22.59 7.54 -21.48
N PHE A 346 22.89 6.70 -22.48
CA PHE A 346 22.77 5.25 -22.31
C PHE A 346 23.72 4.78 -21.20
N ASP A 347 24.99 5.16 -21.22
CA ASP A 347 26.01 4.70 -20.28
C ASP A 347 25.84 5.26 -18.85
N ASP A 348 25.32 6.48 -18.70
CA ASP A 348 25.06 7.13 -17.41
C ASP A 348 23.76 6.65 -16.71
N SER A 349 22.96 5.85 -17.40
CA SER A 349 21.69 5.32 -16.90
C SER A 349 21.75 3.82 -16.60
N ASP A 350 21.02 3.36 -15.59
CA ASP A 350 20.79 1.93 -15.30
C ASP A 350 19.46 1.41 -15.88
N ASN A 351 18.68 2.26 -16.55
CA ASN A 351 17.36 1.91 -17.05
C ASN A 351 17.40 0.81 -18.11
N THR A 352 16.42 -0.10 -18.06
CA THR A 352 16.13 -1.02 -19.16
C THR A 352 15.66 -0.23 -20.38
N GLY A 353 16.28 -0.44 -21.54
CA GLY A 353 16.06 0.43 -22.69
C GLY A 353 16.91 0.11 -23.90
N PHE A 354 16.86 0.98 -24.89
CA PHE A 354 17.62 0.84 -26.12
C PHE A 354 18.07 2.18 -26.72
N LEU A 355 19.20 2.12 -27.41
CA LEU A 355 19.77 3.18 -28.24
C LEU A 355 19.83 2.68 -29.69
N GLN A 356 19.39 3.51 -30.65
CA GLN A 356 19.57 3.18 -32.06
C GLN A 356 21.00 3.50 -32.50
N LEU A 357 21.75 2.49 -32.94
CA LEU A 357 23.12 2.65 -33.43
C LEU A 357 23.17 2.95 -34.93
N ALA A 358 22.26 2.32 -35.69
CA ALA A 358 22.08 2.51 -37.13
C ALA A 358 20.66 2.05 -37.53
N GLU A 359 20.32 2.18 -38.82
CA GLU A 359 19.10 1.57 -39.35
C GLU A 359 19.08 0.06 -39.04
N ALA A 360 17.98 -0.40 -38.42
CA ALA A 360 17.78 -1.79 -38.01
C ALA A 360 18.87 -2.38 -37.06
N ARG A 361 19.63 -1.55 -36.35
CA ARG A 361 20.64 -1.98 -35.36
C ARG A 361 20.53 -1.18 -34.07
N TYR A 362 20.46 -1.90 -32.95
CA TYR A 362 20.19 -1.32 -31.63
C TYR A 362 21.18 -1.83 -30.60
N ARG A 363 21.53 -0.97 -29.64
CA ARG A 363 22.14 -1.37 -28.36
C ARG A 363 21.03 -1.46 -27.32
N ILE A 364 20.97 -2.56 -26.59
CA ILE A 364 19.90 -2.84 -25.63
C ILE A 364 20.50 -3.09 -24.25
N ARG A 365 19.87 -2.54 -23.21
CA ARG A 365 19.98 -2.98 -21.82
C ARG A 365 18.71 -3.70 -21.42
N ASP A 366 18.81 -4.98 -21.04
CA ASP A 366 17.65 -5.77 -20.62
C ASP A 366 17.31 -5.62 -19.12
N ASP A 367 16.26 -6.30 -18.69
CA ASP A 367 15.75 -6.31 -17.31
C ASP A 367 16.75 -6.85 -16.26
N ARG A 368 17.82 -7.53 -16.72
CA ARG A 368 18.93 -8.02 -15.89
C ARG A 368 20.16 -7.14 -15.97
N GLY A 369 20.08 -5.99 -16.65
CA GLY A 369 21.17 -5.06 -16.86
C GLY A 369 22.22 -5.54 -17.88
N ARG A 370 21.94 -6.59 -18.67
CA ARG A 370 22.88 -7.06 -19.69
C ARG A 370 22.83 -6.13 -20.90
N VAL A 371 23.99 -5.67 -21.33
CA VAL A 371 24.13 -4.79 -22.50
C VAL A 371 24.60 -5.58 -23.72
N PHE A 372 23.91 -5.42 -24.85
CA PHE A 372 24.31 -6.04 -26.10
C PHE A 372 23.78 -5.30 -27.34
N ASP A 373 24.54 -5.39 -28.42
CA ASP A 373 24.10 -4.96 -29.75
C ASP A 373 23.29 -6.10 -30.42
N VAL A 374 22.22 -5.74 -31.12
CA VAL A 374 21.37 -6.68 -31.85
C VAL A 374 20.79 -6.05 -33.13
N SER A 375 20.60 -6.90 -34.15
CA SER A 375 19.92 -6.52 -35.39
C SER A 375 18.41 -6.71 -35.28
N GLN A 376 17.63 -5.99 -36.09
CA GLN A 376 16.17 -6.08 -36.11
C GLN A 376 15.64 -7.53 -36.23
N GLY A 377 16.30 -8.36 -37.04
CA GLY A 377 15.91 -9.77 -37.26
C GLY A 377 16.11 -10.68 -36.04
N GLU A 378 16.95 -10.28 -35.08
CA GLU A 378 17.32 -11.08 -33.91
C GLU A 378 16.72 -10.53 -32.60
N LEU A 379 16.04 -9.38 -32.65
CA LEU A 379 15.46 -8.67 -31.50
C LEU A 379 14.60 -9.59 -30.63
N ALA A 380 13.60 -10.25 -31.20
CA ALA A 380 12.67 -11.08 -30.44
C ALA A 380 13.35 -12.27 -29.76
N ALA A 381 14.38 -12.84 -30.39
CA ALA A 381 15.12 -13.97 -29.86
C ALA A 381 16.05 -13.57 -28.70
N ARG A 382 16.59 -12.35 -28.72
CA ARG A 382 17.61 -11.90 -27.74
C ARG A 382 17.05 -11.01 -26.63
N ALA A 383 16.12 -10.11 -26.96
CA ALA A 383 15.52 -9.15 -26.05
C ALA A 383 14.10 -9.53 -25.59
N GLY A 384 13.53 -10.60 -26.18
CA GLY A 384 12.17 -11.04 -25.91
C GLY A 384 11.12 -10.37 -26.80
N VAL A 385 9.98 -11.03 -26.94
CA VAL A 385 8.91 -10.66 -27.88
C VAL A 385 8.32 -9.28 -27.59
N GLN A 386 8.11 -8.96 -26.30
CA GLN A 386 7.49 -7.69 -25.90
C GLN A 386 8.40 -6.49 -26.17
N MET A 387 9.67 -6.54 -25.74
CA MET A 387 10.62 -5.45 -26.01
C MET A 387 10.84 -5.29 -27.51
N ALA A 388 10.96 -6.40 -28.25
CA ALA A 388 11.08 -6.36 -29.71
C ALA A 388 9.88 -5.69 -30.38
N ALA A 389 8.64 -5.95 -29.91
CA ALA A 389 7.44 -5.31 -30.44
C ALA A 389 7.47 -3.79 -30.22
N VAL A 390 7.89 -3.33 -29.03
CA VAL A 390 8.01 -1.89 -28.73
C VAL A 390 9.10 -1.23 -29.57
N ILE A 391 10.31 -1.80 -29.61
CA ILE A 391 11.43 -1.27 -30.42
C ILE A 391 11.04 -1.19 -31.90
N THR A 392 10.39 -2.23 -32.42
CA THR A 392 9.94 -2.27 -33.81
C THR A 392 8.89 -1.19 -34.11
N ALA A 393 7.92 -1.02 -33.21
CA ALA A 393 6.91 0.03 -33.35
C ALA A 393 7.56 1.42 -33.31
N VAL A 394 8.48 1.68 -32.37
CA VAL A 394 9.21 2.96 -32.29
C VAL A 394 10.00 3.21 -33.57
N ALA A 395 10.75 2.22 -34.05
CA ALA A 395 11.58 2.34 -35.25
C ALA A 395 10.79 2.52 -36.56
N LYS A 396 9.53 2.11 -36.59
CA LYS A 396 8.71 2.14 -37.81
C LYS A 396 7.68 3.26 -37.79
N ASP A 397 6.93 3.38 -36.71
CA ASP A 397 5.71 4.18 -36.63
C ASP A 397 5.92 5.46 -35.77
N PHE A 398 6.98 5.52 -34.95
CA PHE A 398 7.27 6.64 -34.04
C PHE A 398 8.73 7.10 -34.10
N THR A 399 9.31 7.20 -35.31
CA THR A 399 10.73 7.50 -35.53
C THR A 399 11.20 8.82 -34.90
N TRP A 400 10.30 9.77 -34.70
CA TRP A 400 10.56 11.03 -34.00
C TRP A 400 11.01 10.86 -32.54
N LEU A 401 10.79 9.68 -31.93
CA LEU A 401 11.25 9.36 -30.57
C LEU A 401 12.75 9.01 -30.51
N LEU A 402 13.40 8.72 -31.63
CA LEU A 402 14.75 8.13 -31.63
C LEU A 402 15.85 9.18 -31.61
N ASN A 403 15.58 10.42 -32.03
CA ASN A 403 16.59 11.47 -32.16
C ASN A 403 16.07 12.83 -31.67
N ASN A 404 16.96 13.62 -31.08
CA ASN A 404 16.75 15.04 -30.74
C ASN A 404 17.13 15.99 -31.88
N GLU A 405 17.02 15.56 -33.15
CA GLU A 405 17.38 16.44 -34.27
C GLU A 405 16.35 17.58 -34.39
N HIS A 406 16.62 18.69 -33.72
CA HIS A 406 16.05 19.99 -34.05
C HIS A 406 16.39 20.36 -35.50
N LYS A 407 15.60 19.85 -36.45
CA LYS A 407 15.32 20.56 -37.72
C LYS A 407 14.13 21.51 -37.53
N CYS A 408 14.16 22.32 -36.47
CA CYS A 408 13.19 23.41 -36.31
C CYS A 408 13.39 24.59 -37.29
N ASN A 409 14.29 24.47 -38.27
CA ASN A 409 14.59 25.52 -39.25
C ASN A 409 14.04 25.24 -40.66
N GLU A 410 13.17 24.25 -40.86
CA GLU A 410 12.54 24.00 -42.16
C GLU A 410 11.02 23.77 -42.04
N HIS A 411 10.27 24.78 -41.56
CA HIS A 411 8.84 24.94 -41.87
C HIS A 411 8.43 26.41 -41.87
#